data_AF-A0A7S3LTX7-F1
#
_entry.id   AF-A0A7S3LTX7-F1
#
_cell.length_a   1.000
_cell.length_b   1.000
_cell.length_c   1.000
_cell.angle_alpha   90.00
_cell.angle_beta   90.00
_cell.angle_gamma   90.00
#
_symmetry.space_group_name_H-M   'P 1'
#
loop_
_entity.id
_entity.type
_entity.pdbx_description
1 polymer ?
#
loop_
_entity_poly.entity_id
_entity_poly.type
_entity_poly.pdbx_seq_one_letter_code
_entity_poly.pdbx_strand_id
1 'polypeptide(L)'
;KNSKRLNSKGESISKHILELGRCIKFVTQEVQIGLGHAVLCAKEVLGTEEPFILALGHHLYRSFGEISCIRQLLTVHSRVGLNIMGLKTTLGQEVEKFGAVAGS
;
A
#
# COMPACT_ATOMS: atom_id res chain seq x y z
N LYS A 1 -24.57 -9.63 15.87
CA LYS A 1 -25.45 -9.65 17.07
C LYS A 1 -24.78 -9.15 18.38
N ASN A 2 -23.59 -8.51 18.34
CA ASN A 2 -22.87 -8.02 19.54
C ASN A 2 -23.06 -6.52 19.88
N SER A 3 -23.84 -5.75 19.11
CA SER A 3 -23.94 -4.28 19.30
C SER A 3 -24.61 -3.84 20.60
N LYS A 4 -25.35 -4.73 21.29
CA LYS A 4 -26.11 -4.39 22.52
C LYS A 4 -25.26 -4.11 23.77
N ARG A 5 -23.93 -4.19 23.70
CA ARG A 5 -23.01 -3.94 24.83
C ARG A 5 -22.16 -2.67 24.68
N LEU A 6 -22.31 -1.93 23.59
CA LEU A 6 -21.48 -0.76 23.32
C LEU A 6 -22.15 0.52 23.84
N ASN A 7 -21.34 1.43 24.38
CA ASN A 7 -21.78 2.80 24.62
C ASN A 7 -21.83 3.58 23.28
N SER A 8 -22.39 4.79 23.28
CA SER A 8 -22.56 5.62 22.08
C SER A 8 -21.26 5.82 21.26
N LYS A 9 -20.12 5.99 21.94
CA LYS A 9 -18.80 6.08 21.28
C LYS A 9 -18.40 4.75 20.61
N GLY A 10 -18.61 3.63 21.30
CA GLY A 10 -18.35 2.30 20.76
C GLY A 10 -19.21 1.95 19.56
N GLU A 11 -20.47 2.36 19.56
CA GLU A 11 -21.37 2.20 18.40
C GLU A 11 -20.89 3.00 17.19
N SER A 12 -20.43 4.24 17.41
CA SER A 12 -19.85 5.07 16.34
C SER A 12 -18.61 4.45 15.73
N ILE A 13 -17.65 4.01 16.55
CA ILE A 13 -16.44 3.31 16.10
C ILE A 13 -16.80 2.03 15.34
N SER A 14 -17.76 1.24 15.85
CA SER A 14 -18.19 0.01 15.20
C SER A 14 -18.78 0.28 13.81
N LYS A 15 -19.59 1.33 13.65
CA LYS A 15 -20.12 1.72 12.34
C LYS A 15 -18.99 2.11 11.40
N HIS A 16 -18.05 2.93 11.87
CA HIS A 16 -16.90 3.37 11.07
C HIS A 16 -16.01 2.21 10.60
N ILE A 17 -15.71 1.24 11.47
CA ILE A 17 -14.94 0.04 11.10
C ILE A 17 -15.68 -0.78 10.04
N LEU A 18 -17.00 -0.94 10.16
CA LEU A 18 -17.80 -1.65 9.16
C LEU A 18 -17.80 -0.92 7.82
N GLU A 19 -17.86 0.41 7.80
CA GLU A 19 -17.74 1.21 6.59
C GLU A 19 -16.37 1.03 5.92
N LEU A 20 -15.28 1.08 6.68
CA LEU A 20 -13.94 0.80 6.16
C LEU A 20 -13.83 -0.62 5.60
N GLY A 21 -14.39 -1.62 6.30
CA GLY A 21 -14.38 -3.01 5.88
C GLY A 21 -15.05 -3.23 4.52
N ARG A 22 -16.03 -2.41 4.13
CA ARG A 22 -16.68 -2.49 2.81
C ARG A 22 -15.76 -2.05 1.67
N CYS A 23 -14.72 -1.29 1.96
CA CYS A 23 -13.73 -0.84 0.98
C CYS A 23 -12.52 -1.78 0.87
N ILE A 24 -12.47 -2.86 1.65
CA ILE A 24 -11.36 -3.81 1.68
C ILE A 24 -11.77 -5.07 0.93
N LYS A 25 -10.95 -5.47 -0.05
CA LYS A 25 -11.07 -6.75 -0.74
C LYS A 25 -9.82 -7.57 -0.45
N PHE A 26 -10.01 -8.85 -0.14
CA PHE A 26 -8.93 -9.79 0.02
C PHE A 26 -8.75 -10.60 -1.26
N VAL A 27 -7.51 -10.80 -1.64
CA VAL A 27 -7.11 -11.68 -2.74
C VAL A 27 -6.12 -12.68 -2.17
N THR A 28 -6.37 -13.96 -2.42
CA THR A 28 -5.49 -15.03 -1.94
C THR A 28 -4.40 -15.33 -2.95
N GLN A 29 -3.18 -15.47 -2.47
CA GLN A 29 -2.11 -16.12 -3.22
C GLN A 29 -2.06 -17.60 -2.78
N GLU A 30 -2.64 -18.49 -3.59
CA GLU A 30 -2.76 -19.92 -3.24
C GLU A 30 -1.40 -20.62 -3.05
N VAL A 31 -0.38 -20.19 -3.81
CA VAL A 31 0.98 -20.72 -3.72
C VAL A 31 1.97 -19.56 -3.54
N GLN A 32 2.85 -19.66 -2.54
CA GLN A 32 3.84 -18.63 -2.21
C GLN A 32 5.01 -18.60 -3.22
N ILE A 33 4.79 -17.96 -4.36
CA ILE A 33 5.76 -17.80 -5.47
C ILE A 33 6.38 -16.38 -5.47
N GLY A 34 6.24 -15.66 -4.35
CA GLY A 34 6.81 -14.33 -4.14
C GLY A 34 5.89 -13.17 -4.54
N LEU A 35 6.43 -11.94 -4.39
CA LEU A 35 5.67 -10.69 -4.49
C LEU A 35 5.08 -10.46 -5.89
N GLY A 36 5.84 -10.73 -6.95
CA GLY A 36 5.35 -10.53 -8.32
C GLY A 36 4.10 -11.37 -8.61
N HIS A 37 4.09 -12.62 -8.17
CA HIS A 37 2.91 -13.48 -8.26
C HIS A 37 1.76 -12.96 -7.39
N ALA A 38 2.04 -12.47 -6.18
CA ALA A 38 1.01 -11.87 -5.32
C ALA A 38 0.33 -10.66 -5.98
N VAL A 39 1.10 -9.79 -6.63
CA VAL A 39 0.57 -8.66 -7.40
C VAL A 39 -0.23 -9.15 -8.62
N LEU A 40 0.26 -10.19 -9.31
CA LEU A 40 -0.45 -10.79 -10.45
C LEU A 40 -1.81 -11.37 -10.03
N CYS A 41 -1.91 -12.06 -8.89
CA CYS A 41 -3.18 -12.55 -8.34
C CYS A 41 -4.21 -11.41 -8.16
N ALA A 42 -3.75 -10.20 -7.82
CA ALA A 42 -4.63 -9.04 -7.63
C ALA A 42 -5.14 -8.42 -8.95
N LYS A 43 -4.61 -8.82 -10.12
CA LYS A 43 -4.95 -8.26 -11.43
C LYS A 43 -6.46 -8.33 -11.72
N GLU A 44 -7.11 -9.44 -11.37
CA GLU A 44 -8.55 -9.62 -11.62
C GLU A 44 -9.41 -8.62 -10.82
N VAL A 45 -8.94 -8.22 -9.63
CA VAL A 45 -9.67 -7.28 -8.77
C VAL A 45 -9.37 -5.81 -9.13
N LEU A 46 -8.12 -5.53 -9.54
CA LEU A 46 -7.66 -4.17 -9.86
C LEU A 46 -8.02 -3.73 -11.29
N GLY A 47 -8.10 -4.67 -12.24
CA GLY A 47 -8.21 -4.36 -13.67
C GLY A 47 -6.88 -3.90 -14.28
N THR A 48 -6.92 -3.49 -15.56
CA THR A 48 -5.73 -3.09 -16.33
C THR A 48 -5.67 -1.61 -16.69
N GLU A 49 -6.79 -0.88 -16.53
CA GLU A 49 -6.95 0.48 -17.07
C GLU A 49 -6.48 1.57 -16.11
N GLU A 50 -6.48 1.29 -14.80
CA GLU A 50 -6.18 2.28 -13.77
C GLU A 50 -4.85 1.98 -13.06
N PRO A 51 -4.03 3.01 -12.75
CA PRO A 51 -2.82 2.83 -11.97
C PRO A 51 -3.17 2.44 -10.52
N PHE A 52 -2.26 1.70 -9.88
CA PHE A 52 -2.41 1.29 -8.48
C PHE A 52 -1.17 1.62 -7.65
N ILE A 53 -1.35 1.68 -6.34
CA ILE A 53 -0.25 1.81 -5.38
C ILE A 53 0.08 0.42 -4.81
N LEU A 54 1.35 0.02 -4.91
CA LEU A 54 1.88 -1.13 -4.21
C LEU A 54 2.59 -0.68 -2.93
N ALA A 55 2.06 -1.08 -1.77
CA ALA A 55 2.67 -0.81 -0.46
C ALA A 55 3.00 -2.13 0.26
N LEU A 56 4.26 -2.28 0.68
CA LEU A 56 4.70 -3.46 1.41
C LEU A 56 4.31 -3.37 2.89
N GLY A 57 3.50 -4.31 3.37
CA GLY A 57 2.92 -4.28 4.73
C GLY A 57 3.92 -4.41 5.89
N HIS A 58 5.16 -4.85 5.62
CA HIS A 58 6.21 -4.93 6.64
C HIS A 58 7.04 -3.62 6.78
N HIS A 59 6.78 -2.62 5.94
CA HIS A 59 7.47 -1.34 6.00
C HIS A 59 6.56 -0.26 6.58
N LEU A 60 7.07 0.48 7.57
CA LEU A 60 6.47 1.72 8.02
C LEU A 60 6.99 2.88 7.18
N TYR A 61 6.11 3.47 6.38
CA TYR A 61 6.43 4.65 5.57
C TYR A 61 6.17 5.92 6.39
N ARG A 62 7.22 6.72 6.58
CA ARG A 62 7.13 7.99 7.30
C ARG A 62 7.75 9.11 6.47
N SER A 63 7.00 10.19 6.33
CA SER A 63 7.53 11.48 5.87
C SER A 63 7.92 12.31 7.09
N PHE A 64 8.99 13.10 6.96
CA PHE A 64 9.40 14.08 7.97
C PHE A 64 8.83 15.48 7.71
N GLY A 65 8.10 15.67 6.60
CA GLY A 65 7.42 16.92 6.28
C GLY A 65 5.89 16.75 6.19
N GLU A 66 5.21 17.81 5.76
CA GLU A 66 3.73 17.89 5.70
C GLU A 66 3.09 16.95 4.68
N ILE A 67 3.83 16.53 3.65
CA ILE A 67 3.31 15.71 2.55
C ILE A 67 3.62 14.23 2.82
N SER A 68 2.60 13.38 2.83
CA SER A 68 2.74 11.92 3.01
C SER A 68 3.53 11.26 1.87
N CYS A 69 4.19 10.13 2.13
CA CYS A 69 4.99 9.42 1.13
C CYS A 69 4.16 9.06 -0.12
N ILE A 70 2.93 8.57 0.06
CA ILE A 70 2.04 8.24 -1.06
C ILE A 70 1.70 9.49 -1.88
N ARG A 71 1.42 10.63 -1.22
CA ARG A 71 1.10 11.88 -1.94
C ARG A 71 2.28 12.40 -2.76
N GLN A 72 3.52 12.19 -2.31
CA GLN A 72 4.71 12.51 -3.10
C GLN A 72 4.77 11.66 -4.37
N LEU A 73 4.57 10.35 -4.26
CA LEU A 73 4.53 9.44 -5.42
C LEU A 73 3.44 9.83 -6.42
N LEU A 74 2.21 10.08 -5.94
CA LEU A 74 1.10 10.51 -6.78
C LEU A 74 1.40 11.83 -7.50
N THR A 75 2.06 12.77 -6.83
CA THR A 75 2.42 14.06 -7.43
C THR A 75 3.41 13.89 -8.59
N VAL A 76 4.38 12.99 -8.45
CA VAL A 76 5.33 12.68 -9.54
C VAL A 76 4.61 11.95 -10.67
N HIS A 77 3.83 10.92 -10.35
CA HIS A 77 3.05 10.16 -11.33
C HIS A 77 2.15 11.08 -12.17
N SER A 78 1.42 12.01 -11.55
CA SER A 78 0.57 12.97 -12.27
C SER A 78 1.32 13.91 -13.21
N ARG A 79 2.63 14.12 -13.00
CA ARG A 79 3.45 14.97 -13.87
C ARG A 79 4.04 14.21 -15.04
N VAL A 80 4.46 12.96 -14.84
CA VAL A 80 5.21 12.19 -15.85
C VAL A 80 4.39 11.09 -16.52
N GLY A 81 3.31 10.60 -15.90
CA GLY A 81 2.46 9.53 -16.42
C GLY A 81 3.14 8.16 -16.50
N LEU A 82 4.23 7.95 -15.75
CA LEU A 82 5.04 6.74 -15.76
C LEU A 82 5.03 6.05 -14.39
N ASN A 83 5.41 4.77 -14.37
CA ASN A 83 5.60 4.01 -13.13
C ASN A 83 6.63 4.68 -12.21
N ILE A 84 6.26 4.92 -10.96
CA ILE A 84 7.11 5.56 -9.96
C ILE A 84 7.47 4.56 -8.87
N MET A 85 8.75 4.54 -8.49
CA MET A 85 9.25 3.77 -7.35
C MET A 85 9.76 4.71 -6.26
N GLY A 86 9.29 4.51 -5.03
CA GLY A 86 9.85 5.20 -3.87
C GLY A 86 11.19 4.59 -3.46
N LEU A 87 12.20 5.43 -3.26
CA LEU A 87 13.54 5.01 -2.87
C LEU A 87 13.93 5.62 -1.51
N LYS A 88 14.83 4.94 -0.81
CA LYS A 88 15.46 5.42 0.42
C LYS A 88 16.97 5.35 0.26
N THR A 89 17.65 6.48 0.46
CA THR A 89 19.11 6.51 0.53
C THR A 89 19.59 5.64 1.69
N THR A 90 20.53 4.76 1.39
CA THR A 90 21.08 3.77 2.33
C THR A 90 22.61 3.81 2.23
N LEU A 91 23.31 3.50 3.32
CA LEU A 91 24.77 3.44 3.32
C LEU A 91 25.24 2.32 2.39
N GLY A 92 26.34 2.54 1.65
CA GLY A 92 26.85 1.58 0.67
C GLY A 92 27.09 0.17 1.26
N GLN A 93 27.56 0.12 2.51
CA GLN A 93 27.78 -1.12 3.26
C GLN A 93 26.50 -1.93 3.57
N GLU A 94 25.31 -1.34 3.43
CA GLU A 94 24.04 -2.03 3.69
C GLU A 94 23.28 -2.40 2.41
N VAL A 95 23.83 -2.06 1.23
CA VAL A 95 23.16 -2.26 -0.07
C VAL A 95 22.81 -3.73 -0.32
N GLU A 96 23.61 -4.67 0.15
CA GLU A 96 23.38 -6.12 0.01
C GLU A 96 22.04 -6.59 0.61
N LYS A 97 21.45 -5.81 1.53
CA LYS A 97 20.17 -6.12 2.18
C LYS A 97 18.95 -5.69 1.36
N PHE A 98 19.15 -4.97 0.25
CA PHE A 98 18.09 -4.30 -0.49
C PHE A 98 18.22 -4.47 -2.00
N GLY A 99 17.10 -4.26 -2.72
CA GLY A 99 17.17 -3.96 -4.14
C GLY A 99 17.75 -2.55 -4.34
N ALA A 100 18.77 -2.43 -5.19
CA ALA A 100 19.37 -1.15 -5.56
C ALA A 100 18.96 -0.76 -6.99
N VAL A 101 18.89 0.54 -7.25
CA VAL A 101 18.68 1.08 -8.59
C VAL A 101 19.90 1.85 -9.05
N ALA A 102 20.24 1.72 -10.32
CA ALA A 102 21.26 2.54 -10.98
C ALA A 102 20.55 3.59 -11.86
N GLY A 103 21.10 4.80 -11.88
CA GLY A 103 20.69 5.83 -12.82
C GLY A 103 21.52 5.74 -14.11
N SER A 104 20.92 6.16 -15.21
CA SER A 104 21.57 6.39 -16.50
C SER A 104 21.49 7.85 -16.88
#